data_AF-A0A818UMR2-F1
#
_entry.id   AF-A0A818UMR2-F1
#
_cell.length_a   1.000
_cell.length_b   1.000
_cell.length_c   1.000
_cell.angle_alpha   90.00
_cell.angle_beta   90.00
_cell.angle_gamma   90.00
#
_symmetry.space_group_name_H-M   'P 1'
#
loop_
_entity.id
_entity.type
_entity.pdbx_description
1 polymer ?
#
loop_
_entity_poly.entity_id
_entity_poly.type
_entity_poly.pdbx_seq_one_letter_code
_entity_poly.pdbx_strand_id
1 'polypeptide(L)'
;MMNTLKTYFLNLNFFQSSNPYNQPDDHEHRSNIIATRVYIIIYGITLSTLILSLWLSANISQVTLEYPTQNQFQTLPLDAQCPCSRISLSYGQFVSIQTRFHQVCSSDFISDRWIKAIFYDSDATYLYRADFRTIGSAQFRALSSLCDLTKTSISRSLASFNMKSIISPYVLSQSVIQSEVQTSIEQFRLTTSDT
;
A
#
# COMPACT_ATOMS: atom_id res chain seq x y z
N MET A 1 53.23 -32.17 37.37
CA MET A 1 52.16 -32.30 36.35
C MET A 1 52.28 -31.26 35.23
N MET A 2 52.60 -29.99 35.52
CA MET A 2 52.73 -28.94 34.50
C MET A 2 53.92 -29.14 33.54
N ASN A 3 55.04 -29.71 34.01
CA ASN A 3 56.24 -29.92 33.20
C ASN A 3 56.10 -31.06 32.17
N THR A 4 55.34 -32.12 32.48
CA THR A 4 55.08 -33.24 31.57
C THR A 4 54.09 -32.87 30.46
N LEU A 5 53.12 -32.01 30.77
CA LEU A 5 52.22 -31.42 29.78
C LEU A 5 52.98 -30.52 28.80
N LYS A 6 53.88 -29.66 29.33
CA LYS A 6 54.70 -28.78 28.50
C LYS A 6 55.60 -29.56 27.53
N THR A 7 56.23 -30.64 27.98
CA THR A 7 57.05 -31.49 27.10
C THR A 7 56.23 -32.28 26.08
N TYR A 8 54.99 -32.66 26.42
CA TYR A 8 54.08 -33.30 25.47
C TYR A 8 53.66 -32.33 24.35
N PHE A 9 53.27 -31.09 24.69
CA PHE A 9 52.96 -30.06 23.70
C PHE A 9 54.16 -29.63 22.85
N LEU A 10 55.38 -29.70 23.41
CA LEU A 10 56.60 -29.34 22.68
C LEU A 10 57.01 -30.37 21.62
N ASN A 11 56.67 -31.66 21.82
CA ASN A 11 56.98 -32.77 20.92
C ASN A 11 55.76 -33.24 20.10
N LEU A 12 54.68 -32.47 20.11
CA LEU A 12 53.45 -32.81 19.42
C LEU A 12 53.67 -32.67 17.91
N ASN A 13 53.44 -33.77 17.19
CA ASN A 13 53.57 -33.83 15.74
C ASN A 13 52.34 -34.53 15.16
N PHE A 14 51.53 -33.79 14.40
CA PHE A 14 50.35 -34.33 13.72
C PHE A 14 50.66 -34.91 12.34
N PHE A 15 51.83 -34.60 11.77
CA PHE A 15 52.23 -35.08 10.46
C PHE A 15 53.15 -36.29 10.59
N GLN A 16 52.67 -37.44 10.11
CA GLN A 16 53.42 -38.69 10.14
C GLN A 16 54.53 -38.66 9.08
N SER A 17 55.74 -39.11 9.44
CA SER A 17 56.85 -39.23 8.49
C SER A 17 56.50 -40.25 7.40
N SER A 18 56.83 -39.91 6.17
CA SER A 18 56.56 -40.74 4.99
C SER A 18 57.69 -41.73 4.68
N ASN A 19 58.73 -41.77 5.51
CA ASN A 19 59.93 -42.56 5.27
C ASN A 19 59.69 -44.07 5.48
N PRO A 20 59.79 -44.91 4.43
CA PRO A 20 59.55 -46.35 4.52
C PRO A 20 60.63 -47.15 5.28
N TYR A 21 61.76 -46.53 5.64
CA TYR A 21 62.90 -47.23 6.26
C TYR A 21 63.16 -46.90 7.74
N ASN A 22 62.26 -46.17 8.43
CA ASN A 22 62.44 -45.78 9.85
C ASN A 22 63.82 -45.15 10.16
N GLN A 23 64.48 -44.57 9.16
CA GLN A 23 65.75 -43.88 9.35
C GLN A 23 65.45 -42.43 9.74
N PRO A 24 66.01 -41.91 10.86
CA PRO A 24 65.69 -40.59 11.34
C PRO A 24 66.23 -39.52 10.36
N ASP A 25 65.34 -38.93 9.57
CA ASP A 25 65.62 -37.68 8.87
C ASP A 25 65.27 -36.51 9.81
N ASP A 26 66.31 -35.93 10.40
CA ASP A 26 66.19 -34.80 11.32
C ASP A 26 65.53 -33.58 10.66
N HIS A 27 65.62 -33.43 9.33
CA HIS A 27 65.00 -32.33 8.60
C HIS A 27 63.49 -32.53 8.46
N GLU A 28 63.04 -33.74 8.06
CA GLU A 28 61.63 -34.09 7.95
C GLU A 28 60.92 -33.95 9.32
N HIS A 29 61.54 -34.45 10.39
CA HIS A 29 60.97 -34.38 11.73
C HIS A 29 60.83 -32.94 12.25
N ARG A 30 61.83 -32.08 12.03
CA ARG A 30 61.76 -30.66 12.40
C ARG A 30 60.70 -29.91 11.59
N SER A 31 60.59 -30.20 10.29
CA SER A 31 59.56 -29.61 9.42
C SER A 31 58.16 -29.96 9.90
N ASN A 32 57.92 -31.22 10.25
CA ASN A 32 56.61 -31.71 10.71
C ASN A 32 56.18 -31.10 12.05
N ILE A 33 57.11 -30.87 12.99
CA ILE A 33 56.81 -30.14 14.23
C ILE A 33 56.44 -28.67 13.94
N ILE A 34 57.15 -28.00 13.03
CA ILE A 34 56.86 -26.62 12.66
C ILE A 34 55.50 -26.52 11.96
N ALA A 35 55.22 -27.42 11.02
CA ALA A 35 53.92 -27.50 10.34
C ALA A 35 52.78 -27.76 11.33
N THR A 36 52.99 -28.61 12.33
CA THR A 36 52.02 -28.88 13.40
C THR A 36 51.69 -27.62 14.20
N ARG A 37 52.70 -26.80 14.54
CA ARG A 37 52.50 -25.53 15.26
C ARG A 37 51.71 -24.52 14.42
N VAL A 38 52.06 -24.40 13.14
CA VAL A 38 51.36 -23.51 12.20
C VAL A 38 49.90 -23.94 12.03
N TYR A 39 49.64 -25.24 11.90
CA TYR A 39 48.29 -25.79 11.79
C TYR A 39 47.43 -25.47 13.01
N ILE A 40 47.95 -25.69 14.22
CA ILE A 40 47.23 -25.41 15.47
C ILE A 40 46.90 -23.92 15.60
N ILE A 41 47.85 -23.04 15.24
CA ILE A 41 47.64 -21.59 15.28
C ILE A 41 46.54 -21.19 14.30
N ILE A 42 46.61 -21.65 13.05
CA ILE A 42 45.61 -21.34 12.03
C ILE A 42 44.24 -21.87 12.44
N TYR A 43 44.17 -23.11 12.93
CA TYR A 43 42.93 -23.74 13.40
C TYR A 43 42.31 -22.98 14.58
N GLY A 44 43.15 -22.51 15.51
CA GLY A 44 42.70 -21.64 16.61
C GLY A 44 42.15 -20.32 16.10
N ILE A 45 42.81 -19.69 15.11
CA ILE A 45 42.34 -18.44 14.50
C ILE A 45 40.99 -18.65 13.80
N THR A 46 40.83 -19.72 13.00
CA THR A 46 39.57 -19.99 12.27
C THR A 46 38.41 -20.32 13.21
N LEU A 47 38.65 -21.09 14.28
CA LEU A 47 37.64 -21.31 15.31
C LEU A 47 37.26 -20.01 16.01
N SER A 48 38.25 -19.18 16.33
CA SER A 48 38.01 -17.89 16.99
C SER A 48 37.19 -16.95 16.12
N THR A 49 37.46 -16.87 14.81
CA THR A 49 36.67 -16.03 13.90
C THR A 49 35.25 -16.56 13.69
N LEU A 50 35.05 -17.88 13.67
CA LEU A 50 33.72 -18.51 13.61
C LEU A 50 32.91 -18.25 14.88
N ILE A 51 33.53 -18.38 16.05
CA ILE A 51 32.87 -18.04 17.31
C ILE A 51 32.51 -16.55 17.30
N LEU A 52 33.48 -15.68 16.98
CA LEU A 52 33.22 -14.24 16.93
C LEU A 52 32.09 -13.89 15.97
N SER A 53 31.99 -14.51 14.78
CA SER A 53 30.92 -14.23 13.82
C SER A 53 29.54 -14.71 14.28
N LEU A 54 29.48 -15.81 15.05
CA LEU A 54 28.25 -16.28 15.69
C LEU A 54 27.81 -15.34 16.81
N TRP A 55 28.75 -14.77 17.57
CA TRP A 55 28.46 -13.75 18.58
C TRP A 55 28.09 -12.40 17.96
N LEU A 56 28.74 -12.01 16.85
CA LEU A 56 28.52 -10.74 16.16
C LEU A 56 27.23 -10.75 15.32
N SER A 57 26.76 -11.93 14.90
CA SER A 57 25.40 -12.15 14.40
C SER A 57 24.40 -12.02 15.55
N ALA A 58 24.37 -10.84 16.17
CA ALA A 58 23.37 -10.47 17.15
C ALA A 58 21.98 -10.64 16.52
N ASN A 59 21.06 -11.21 17.31
CA ASN A 59 19.68 -11.46 16.91
C ASN A 59 19.06 -10.20 16.29
N ILE A 60 18.84 -10.22 14.97
CA ILE A 60 18.02 -9.21 14.30
C ILE A 60 16.62 -9.36 14.88
N SER A 61 16.32 -8.53 15.87
CA SER A 61 15.01 -8.54 16.51
C SER A 61 14.07 -7.80 15.57
N GLN A 62 13.27 -8.55 14.82
CA GLN A 62 12.20 -7.98 14.02
C GLN A 62 11.10 -7.49 14.96
N VAL A 63 11.00 -6.17 15.13
CA VAL A 63 9.88 -5.55 15.85
C VAL A 63 8.71 -5.47 14.87
N THR A 64 7.69 -6.28 15.09
CA THR A 64 6.43 -6.20 14.35
C THR A 64 5.50 -5.21 15.03
N LEU A 65 5.19 -4.11 14.36
CA LEU A 65 4.20 -3.13 14.79
C LEU A 65 2.85 -3.47 14.15
N GLU A 66 1.90 -3.96 14.94
CA GLU A 66 0.54 -4.16 14.47
C GLU A 66 -0.25 -2.85 14.50
N TYR A 67 -0.93 -2.52 13.41
CA TYR A 67 -1.79 -1.33 13.26
C TYR A 67 -1.13 -0.02 13.73
N PRO A 68 0.01 0.38 13.14
CA PRO A 68 0.72 1.58 13.57
C PRO A 68 -0.17 2.83 13.42
N THR A 69 -0.05 3.75 14.38
CA THR A 69 -0.61 5.10 14.22
C THR A 69 0.12 5.84 13.09
N GLN A 70 -0.50 6.89 12.54
CA GLN A 70 0.09 7.71 11.48
C GLN A 70 1.50 8.21 11.84
N ASN A 71 1.71 8.63 13.08
CA ASN A 71 3.00 9.12 13.56
C ASN A 71 4.04 7.99 13.62
N GLN A 72 3.66 6.80 14.06
CA GLN A 72 4.55 5.63 14.06
C GLN A 72 4.91 5.20 12.64
N PHE A 73 3.94 5.21 11.72
CA PHE A 73 4.19 4.89 10.32
C PHE A 73 5.18 5.87 9.67
N GLN A 74 5.08 7.17 9.98
CA GLN A 74 6.01 8.19 9.48
C GLN A 74 7.44 8.04 10.02
N THR A 75 7.61 7.38 11.17
CA THR A 75 8.94 7.08 11.73
C THR A 75 9.56 5.79 11.18
N LEU A 76 8.82 5.01 10.39
CA LEU A 76 9.34 3.77 9.82
C LEU A 76 10.38 4.06 8.72
N PRO A 77 11.38 3.20 8.58
CA PRO A 77 12.29 3.21 7.44
C PRO A 77 11.56 3.12 6.09
N LEU A 78 12.13 3.71 5.03
CA LEU A 78 11.56 3.69 3.68
C LEU A 78 11.42 2.27 3.10
N ASP A 79 12.25 1.33 3.56
CA ASP A 79 12.27 -0.08 3.16
C ASP A 79 11.37 -0.97 4.05
N ALA A 80 10.66 -0.38 5.02
CA ALA A 80 9.75 -1.13 5.89
C ALA A 80 8.59 -1.72 5.07
N GLN A 81 8.48 -3.05 5.08
CA GLN A 81 7.35 -3.75 4.46
C GLN A 81 6.10 -3.59 5.35
N CYS A 82 5.14 -2.81 4.87
CA CYS A 82 3.87 -2.56 5.56
C CYS A 82 2.72 -3.23 4.81
N PRO A 83 2.49 -4.54 5.00
CA PRO A 83 1.36 -5.22 4.38
C PRO A 83 0.03 -4.70 4.95
N CYS A 84 -0.95 -4.53 4.08
CA CYS A 84 -2.29 -4.13 4.50
C CYS A 84 -3.06 -5.34 5.05
N SER A 85 -3.78 -5.16 6.16
CA SER A 85 -4.74 -6.17 6.66
C SER A 85 -5.92 -6.37 5.70
N ARG A 86 -6.24 -5.34 4.91
CA ARG A 86 -7.24 -5.37 3.83
C ARG A 86 -6.61 -4.83 2.56
N ILE A 87 -6.60 -5.65 1.52
CA ILE A 87 -6.00 -5.31 0.22
C ILE A 87 -6.90 -4.33 -0.55
N SER A 88 -8.20 -4.32 -0.28
CA SER A 88 -9.18 -3.49 -0.99
C SER A 88 -9.93 -2.59 0.00
N LEU A 89 -10.01 -1.30 -0.32
CA LEU A 89 -10.77 -0.31 0.43
C LEU A 89 -11.65 0.50 -0.53
N SER A 90 -12.97 0.50 -0.29
CA SER A 90 -13.92 1.21 -1.15
C SER A 90 -13.85 2.72 -0.93
N TYR A 91 -13.93 3.53 -1.99
CA TYR A 91 -13.89 4.99 -1.89
C TYR A 91 -14.96 5.54 -0.95
N GLY A 92 -16.14 4.92 -0.87
CA GLY A 92 -17.21 5.35 0.04
C GLY A 92 -16.85 5.31 1.54
N GLN A 93 -15.74 4.69 1.93
CA GLN A 93 -15.27 4.65 3.32
C GLN A 93 -14.40 5.86 3.70
N PHE A 94 -13.77 6.53 2.73
CA PHE A 94 -12.77 7.57 3.01
C PHE A 94 -12.88 8.81 2.12
N VAL A 95 -13.73 8.78 1.09
CA VAL A 95 -14.04 9.94 0.22
C VAL A 95 -15.48 10.35 0.42
N SER A 96 -15.72 11.66 0.57
CA SER A 96 -17.05 12.24 0.65
C SER A 96 -17.28 13.20 -0.51
N ILE A 97 -18.29 12.92 -1.33
CA ILE A 97 -18.72 13.78 -2.44
C ILE A 97 -20.08 14.37 -2.08
N GLN A 98 -20.17 15.71 -2.06
CA GLN A 98 -21.43 16.43 -1.90
C GLN A 98 -21.90 16.97 -3.24
N THR A 99 -23.12 16.62 -3.63
CA THR A 99 -23.73 17.06 -4.88
C THR A 99 -24.60 18.28 -4.64
N ARG A 100 -24.57 19.24 -5.56
CA ARG A 100 -25.43 20.43 -5.54
C ARG A 100 -26.12 20.54 -6.89
N PHE A 101 -27.44 20.50 -6.87
CA PHE A 101 -28.26 20.64 -8.07
C PHE A 101 -28.59 22.11 -8.31
N HIS A 102 -28.93 22.44 -9.56
CA HIS A 102 -29.41 23.78 -9.89
C HIS A 102 -30.68 24.11 -9.09
N GLN A 103 -30.80 25.36 -8.62
CA GLN A 103 -31.89 25.81 -7.74
C GLN A 103 -33.28 25.58 -8.34
N VAL A 104 -33.38 25.57 -9.67
CA VAL A 104 -34.62 25.27 -10.41
C VAL A 104 -35.19 23.89 -10.05
N CYS A 105 -34.33 22.90 -9.80
CA CYS A 105 -34.72 21.53 -9.45
C CYS A 105 -35.21 21.36 -8.00
N SER A 106 -35.24 22.47 -7.25
CA SER A 106 -35.85 22.58 -5.92
C SER A 106 -36.86 23.73 -5.85
N SER A 107 -37.15 24.37 -6.99
CA SER A 107 -38.07 25.51 -7.06
C SER A 107 -39.50 25.08 -7.33
N ASP A 108 -40.44 26.02 -7.18
CA ASP A 108 -41.85 25.77 -7.48
C ASP A 108 -42.11 25.51 -8.98
N PHE A 109 -41.17 25.87 -9.87
CA PHE A 109 -41.31 25.71 -11.32
C PHE A 109 -41.41 24.27 -11.80
N ILE A 110 -40.93 23.31 -11.01
CA ILE A 110 -41.06 21.88 -11.30
C ILE A 110 -42.22 21.23 -10.53
N SER A 111 -42.96 22.00 -9.72
CA SER A 111 -44.07 21.47 -8.94
C SER A 111 -45.30 21.20 -9.82
N ASP A 112 -46.05 20.16 -9.47
CA ASP A 112 -47.35 19.89 -10.08
C ASP A 112 -48.31 21.07 -9.95
N ARG A 113 -48.21 21.84 -8.85
CA ARG A 113 -49.03 23.02 -8.60
C ARG A 113 -48.81 24.08 -9.69
N TRP A 114 -47.55 24.45 -9.92
CA TRP A 114 -47.17 25.44 -10.93
C TRP A 114 -47.54 24.98 -12.34
N ILE A 115 -47.21 23.73 -12.66
CA ILE A 115 -47.50 23.14 -13.98
C ILE A 115 -49.00 23.14 -14.27
N LYS A 116 -49.84 22.82 -13.28
CA LYS A 116 -51.31 22.86 -13.41
C LYS A 116 -51.84 24.28 -13.48
N ALA A 117 -51.30 25.21 -12.70
CA ALA A 117 -51.74 26.61 -12.68
C ALA A 117 -51.58 27.28 -14.06
N ILE A 118 -50.48 27.00 -14.76
CA ILE A 118 -50.24 27.52 -16.13
C ILE A 118 -51.29 27.03 -17.13
N PHE A 119 -51.84 25.83 -16.94
CA PHE A 119 -52.83 25.23 -17.83
C PHE A 119 -54.26 25.65 -17.48
N TYR A 120 -54.60 25.70 -16.19
CA TYR A 120 -55.97 25.82 -15.71
C TYR A 120 -56.50 27.25 -15.67
N ASP A 121 -55.63 28.27 -15.53
CA ASP A 121 -56.05 29.68 -15.43
C ASP A 121 -56.29 30.33 -16.81
N SER A 122 -56.88 29.56 -17.72
CA SER A 122 -57.24 30.03 -19.06
C SER A 122 -58.74 29.88 -19.33
N ASP A 123 -59.56 30.60 -18.56
CA ASP A 123 -60.92 31.00 -18.97
C ASP A 123 -60.93 31.92 -20.23
N ALA A 124 -59.77 32.08 -20.88
CA ALA A 124 -59.61 32.82 -22.10
C ALA A 124 -60.21 32.01 -23.27
N THR A 125 -61.31 32.52 -23.79
CA THR A 125 -62.06 31.95 -24.93
C THR A 125 -61.22 31.90 -26.22
N TYR A 126 -60.10 32.61 -26.27
CA TYR A 126 -59.17 32.64 -27.40
C TYR A 126 -57.72 32.85 -26.93
N LEU A 127 -56.95 31.77 -26.83
CA LEU A 127 -55.50 31.85 -26.62
C LEU A 127 -54.78 31.87 -27.97
N TYR A 128 -53.95 32.90 -28.19
CA TYR A 128 -53.06 32.95 -29.35
C TYR A 128 -52.06 31.78 -29.28
N ARG A 129 -51.72 31.15 -30.42
CA ARG A 129 -50.81 29.98 -30.44
C ARG A 129 -49.43 30.23 -29.83
N ALA A 130 -48.99 31.49 -29.77
CA ALA A 130 -47.72 31.86 -29.13
C ALA A 130 -47.87 32.27 -27.66
N ASP A 131 -49.06 32.16 -27.06
CA ASP A 131 -49.27 32.42 -25.64
C ASP A 131 -48.50 31.37 -24.82
N PHE A 132 -47.65 31.84 -23.91
CA PHE A 132 -46.83 30.99 -23.07
C PHE A 132 -47.64 29.92 -22.33
N ARG A 133 -48.89 30.19 -21.96
CA ARG A 133 -49.77 29.22 -21.27
C ARG A 133 -50.08 28.00 -22.12
N THR A 134 -50.03 28.11 -23.45
CA THR A 134 -50.30 27.00 -24.38
C THR A 134 -49.16 25.99 -24.45
N ILE A 135 -47.91 26.41 -24.21
CA ILE A 135 -46.72 25.55 -24.30
C ILE A 135 -45.97 25.38 -22.98
N GLY A 136 -46.16 26.30 -22.03
CA GLY A 136 -45.36 26.42 -20.81
C GLY A 136 -45.51 25.22 -19.88
N SER A 137 -46.72 24.66 -19.75
CA SER A 137 -46.96 23.47 -18.94
C SER A 137 -46.15 22.26 -19.43
N ALA A 138 -46.03 22.08 -20.75
CA ALA A 138 -45.20 21.04 -21.34
C ALA A 138 -43.70 21.29 -21.09
N GLN A 139 -43.25 22.54 -21.22
CA GLN A 139 -41.86 22.93 -20.95
C GLN A 139 -41.46 22.71 -19.49
N PHE A 140 -42.28 23.14 -18.53
CA PHE A 140 -42.01 22.93 -17.10
C PHE A 140 -42.11 21.46 -16.69
N ARG A 141 -42.99 20.67 -17.33
CA ARG A 141 -43.01 19.22 -17.13
C ARG A 141 -41.73 18.57 -17.64
N ALA A 142 -41.24 18.97 -18.82
CA ALA A 142 -39.96 18.50 -19.35
C ALA A 142 -38.79 18.86 -18.41
N LEU A 143 -38.79 20.07 -17.87
CA LEU A 143 -37.82 20.53 -16.88
C LEU A 143 -37.87 19.70 -15.58
N SER A 144 -39.06 19.37 -15.07
CA SER A 144 -39.23 18.49 -13.91
C SER A 144 -38.62 17.11 -14.18
N SER A 145 -38.96 16.50 -15.32
CA SER A 145 -38.41 15.20 -15.72
C SER A 145 -36.89 15.24 -15.87
N LEU A 146 -36.33 16.33 -16.42
CA LEU A 146 -34.89 16.51 -16.53
C LEU A 146 -34.24 16.57 -15.15
N CYS A 147 -34.81 17.37 -14.23
CA CYS A 147 -34.31 17.46 -12.85
C CYS A 147 -34.32 16.10 -12.14
N ASP A 148 -35.37 15.30 -12.30
CA ASP A 148 -35.46 13.97 -11.69
C ASP A 148 -34.49 12.97 -12.33
N LEU A 149 -34.33 13.04 -13.65
CA LEU A 149 -33.36 12.24 -14.39
C LEU A 149 -31.94 12.57 -13.93
N THR A 150 -31.58 13.85 -13.85
CA THR A 150 -30.26 14.29 -13.37
C THR A 150 -30.02 13.83 -11.93
N LYS A 151 -30.97 14.03 -11.01
CA LYS A 151 -30.85 13.56 -9.61
C LYS A 151 -30.59 12.06 -9.55
N THR A 152 -31.36 11.29 -10.31
CA THR A 152 -31.23 9.83 -10.37
C THR A 152 -29.90 9.41 -10.99
N SER A 153 -29.50 10.02 -12.10
CA SER A 153 -28.24 9.75 -12.79
C SER A 153 -27.05 9.99 -11.86
N ILE A 154 -26.98 11.18 -11.24
CA ILE A 154 -25.93 11.53 -10.29
C ILE A 154 -25.92 10.57 -9.08
N SER A 155 -27.08 10.21 -8.53
CA SER A 155 -27.16 9.26 -7.42
C SER A 155 -26.61 7.88 -7.80
N ARG A 156 -26.87 7.40 -9.02
CA ARG A 156 -26.35 6.11 -9.51
C ARG A 156 -24.84 6.18 -9.76
N SER A 157 -24.37 7.24 -10.39
CA SER A 157 -22.94 7.46 -10.60
C SER A 157 -22.19 7.53 -9.25
N LEU A 158 -22.78 8.20 -8.25
CA LEU A 158 -22.18 8.30 -6.91
C LEU A 158 -22.15 6.94 -6.21
N ALA A 159 -23.22 6.14 -6.31
CA ALA A 159 -23.23 4.78 -5.78
C ALA A 159 -22.14 3.91 -6.44
N SER A 160 -21.98 4.02 -7.77
CA SER A 160 -20.92 3.33 -8.50
C SER A 160 -19.52 3.79 -8.07
N PHE A 161 -19.31 5.10 -7.93
CA PHE A 161 -18.06 5.67 -7.42
C PHE A 161 -17.72 5.14 -6.03
N ASN A 162 -18.70 5.11 -5.12
CA ASN A 162 -18.49 4.64 -3.74
C ASN A 162 -18.13 3.15 -3.68
N MET A 163 -18.57 2.33 -4.65
CA MET A 163 -18.23 0.91 -4.76
C MET A 163 -16.84 0.66 -5.35
N LYS A 164 -16.30 1.60 -6.14
CA LYS A 164 -14.92 1.51 -6.63
C LYS A 164 -13.97 1.45 -5.43
N SER A 165 -12.88 0.70 -5.56
CA SER A 165 -11.94 0.46 -4.48
C SER A 165 -10.51 0.72 -4.91
N ILE A 166 -9.70 1.20 -3.96
CA ILE A 166 -8.25 1.21 -4.10
C ILE A 166 -7.74 -0.17 -3.67
N ILE A 167 -6.87 -0.77 -4.49
CA ILE A 167 -6.38 -2.14 -4.30
C ILE A 167 -4.87 -2.08 -4.16
N SER A 168 -4.37 -2.43 -2.97
CA SER A 168 -2.93 -2.54 -2.73
C SER A 168 -2.63 -3.53 -1.61
N PRO A 169 -1.69 -4.48 -1.82
CA PRO A 169 -1.24 -5.38 -0.77
C PRO A 169 -0.39 -4.68 0.29
N TYR A 170 0.12 -3.48 0.00
CA TYR A 170 0.96 -2.69 0.91
C TYR A 170 0.40 -1.29 1.13
N VAL A 171 0.77 -0.67 2.25
CA VAL A 171 0.37 0.71 2.56
C VAL A 171 0.89 1.65 1.47
N LEU A 172 -0.01 2.47 0.94
CA LEU A 172 0.31 3.49 -0.06
C LEU A 172 0.70 4.79 0.61
N SER A 173 1.58 5.55 -0.03
CA SER A 173 1.89 6.91 0.42
C SER A 173 0.69 7.84 0.23
N GLN A 174 0.65 8.91 1.02
CA GLN A 174 -0.40 9.91 0.93
C GLN A 174 -0.51 10.53 -0.47
N SER A 175 0.64 10.78 -1.14
CA SER A 175 0.65 11.36 -2.48
C SER A 175 0.03 10.44 -3.53
N VAL A 176 0.28 9.13 -3.43
CA VAL A 176 -0.32 8.13 -4.32
C VAL A 176 -1.83 8.07 -4.10
N ILE A 177 -2.27 7.99 -2.84
CA ILE A 177 -3.72 7.99 -2.52
C ILE A 177 -4.40 9.24 -3.07
N GLN A 178 -3.80 10.43 -2.87
CA GLN A 178 -4.34 11.69 -3.37
C GLN A 178 -4.43 11.71 -4.90
N SER A 179 -3.40 11.22 -5.59
CA SER A 179 -3.37 11.13 -7.06
C SER A 179 -4.46 10.20 -7.60
N GLU A 180 -4.61 9.01 -7.02
CA GLU A 180 -5.61 8.02 -7.43
C GLU A 180 -7.05 8.52 -7.18
N VAL A 181 -7.29 9.14 -6.03
CA VAL A 181 -8.58 9.75 -5.67
C VAL A 181 -8.90 10.88 -6.64
N GLN A 182 -7.94 11.78 -6.92
CA GLN A 182 -8.17 12.92 -7.81
C GLN A 182 -8.49 12.46 -9.24
N THR A 183 -7.75 11.48 -9.74
CA THR A 183 -7.99 10.87 -11.06
C THR A 183 -9.39 10.24 -11.11
N SER A 184 -9.80 9.52 -10.06
CA SER A 184 -11.13 8.93 -9.97
C SER A 184 -12.24 9.99 -9.90
N ILE A 185 -12.01 11.11 -9.21
CA ILE A 185 -12.95 12.24 -9.14
C ILE A 185 -13.07 12.93 -10.50
N GLU A 186 -11.98 13.10 -11.23
CA GLU A 186 -11.99 13.70 -12.57
C GLU A 186 -12.77 12.82 -13.55
N GLN A 187 -12.54 11.51 -13.53
CA GLN A 187 -13.34 10.56 -14.31
C GLN A 187 -14.82 10.60 -13.93
N PHE A 188 -15.13 10.69 -12.64
CA PHE A 188 -16.51 10.84 -12.17
C PHE A 188 -17.15 12.13 -12.72
N ARG A 189 -16.42 13.25 -12.73
CA ARG A 189 -16.91 14.51 -13.31
C ARG A 189 -17.17 14.41 -14.80
N LEU A 190 -16.24 13.84 -15.57
CA LEU A 190 -16.39 13.71 -17.03
C LEU A 190 -17.61 12.84 -17.38
N THR A 191 -17.72 11.66 -16.76
CA THR A 191 -18.81 10.72 -17.03
C THR A 191 -20.18 11.20 -16.55
N THR A 192 -20.23 12.17 -15.63
CA THR A 192 -21.48 12.70 -15.08
C THR A 192 -21.85 14.07 -15.67
N SER A 193 -20.91 14.80 -16.28
CA SER A 193 -21.17 16.11 -16.92
C SER A 193 -21.62 15.99 -18.38
N ASP A 194 -21.31 14.86 -19.04
CA ASP A 194 -21.73 14.57 -20.42
C ASP A 194 -23.17 13.98 -20.53
N THR A 195 -23.89 13.87 -19.40
CA THR A 195 -25.32 13.48 -19.34
C THR A 195 -26.18 14.63 -18.84
#